data_AF-A0A6A3TIM0-F1
#
_entry.id   AF-A0A6A3TIM0-F1
#
_cell.length_a   1.000
_cell.length_b   1.000
_cell.length_c   1.000
_cell.angle_alpha   90.00
_cell.angle_beta   90.00
_cell.angle_gamma   90.00
#
_symmetry.space_group_name_H-M   'P 1'
#
loop_
_entity.id
_entity.type
_entity.pdbx_description
1 polymer ?
#
loop_
_entity_poly.entity_id
_entity_poly.type
_entity_poly.pdbx_seq_one_letter_code
_entity_poly.pdbx_strand_id
1 'polypeptide(L)'
;MNMSPDLQDFGDTIESLVANGLITESRLDESVRRILETKRDLGLLDSGYYDEFGHDGMDADEDVGSLADQEDALKMAQESVILLENRNGTLPIDLKKTTSVFVTGPVSDNKGFQCGGWSVFWQGSIDSTLFPNGATFKEAVQSKAAGHAQVDHLEVVDIDGKRSEFRIDGYLRGGTADAAGGPRRGCFGSSTASASPQNKRRPSCSAAVDCR
;
A
#
# COMPACT_ATOMS: atom_id res chain seq x y z
N MET A 1 25.14 -3.43 13.52
CA MET A 1 23.76 -3.92 13.57
C MET A 1 23.47 -4.60 12.25
N ASN A 2 23.03 -5.85 12.28
CA ASN A 2 22.55 -6.58 11.11
C ASN A 2 21.04 -6.79 11.31
N MET A 3 20.27 -6.60 10.25
CA MET A 3 18.82 -6.81 10.22
C MET A 3 18.44 -8.21 9.71
N SER A 4 19.38 -9.15 9.67
CA SER A 4 19.09 -10.56 9.40
C SER A 4 18.05 -11.06 10.40
N PRO A 5 16.93 -11.63 9.93
CA PRO A 5 15.97 -12.26 10.82
C PRO A 5 16.53 -13.58 11.41
N ASP A 6 17.52 -14.18 10.74
CA ASP A 6 18.26 -15.32 11.28
C ASP A 6 19.44 -14.82 12.10
N LEU A 7 19.23 -14.76 13.42
CA LEU A 7 20.22 -14.30 14.38
C LEU A 7 21.31 -15.34 14.64
N GLN A 8 20.99 -16.62 14.49
CA GLN A 8 21.92 -17.71 14.76
C GLN A 8 22.96 -17.81 13.65
N ASP A 9 22.51 -17.84 12.39
CA ASP A 9 23.42 -17.86 11.23
C ASP A 9 24.34 -16.63 11.22
N PHE A 10 23.80 -15.46 11.58
CA PHE A 10 24.61 -14.25 11.70
C PHE A 10 25.65 -14.36 12.82
N GLY A 11 25.27 -14.86 14.00
CA GLY A 11 26.17 -15.07 15.13
C GLY A 11 27.32 -16.01 14.76
N ASP A 12 26.99 -17.19 14.26
CA ASP A 12 27.94 -18.23 13.86
C ASP A 12 28.91 -17.71 12.78
N THR A 13 28.38 -16.94 11.81
CA THR A 13 29.20 -16.30 10.77
C THR A 13 30.19 -15.32 11.37
N ILE A 14 29.76 -14.43 12.27
CA ILE A 14 30.64 -13.43 12.89
C ILE A 14 31.72 -14.11 13.74
N GLU A 15 31.36 -15.10 14.55
CA GLU A 15 32.33 -15.86 15.35
C GLU A 15 33.39 -16.52 14.47
N SER A 16 32.98 -17.17 13.38
CA SER A 16 33.89 -17.77 12.41
C SER A 16 34.83 -16.74 11.77
N LEU A 17 34.33 -15.57 11.38
CA LEU A 17 35.15 -14.52 10.78
C LEU A 17 36.19 -13.95 11.75
N VAL A 18 35.87 -13.86 13.04
CA VAL A 18 36.82 -13.46 14.08
C VAL A 18 37.86 -14.54 14.33
N ALA A 19 37.43 -15.81 14.46
CA ALA A 19 38.32 -16.95 14.67
C ALA A 19 39.34 -17.11 13.54
N ASN A 20 38.94 -16.78 12.30
CA ASN A 20 39.82 -16.81 11.13
C ASN A 20 40.62 -15.51 10.92
N GLY A 21 40.51 -14.51 11.82
CA GLY A 21 41.24 -13.24 11.75
C GLY A 21 40.80 -12.32 10.61
N LEU A 22 39.65 -12.59 9.98
CA LEU A 22 39.08 -11.77 8.92
C LEU A 22 38.39 -10.51 9.48
N ILE A 23 37.91 -10.59 10.72
CA ILE A 23 37.42 -9.45 11.50
C ILE A 23 38.24 -9.38 12.79
N THR A 24 38.74 -8.19 13.13
CA THR A 24 39.45 -7.98 14.39
C THR A 24 38.47 -7.79 15.54
N GLU A 25 38.82 -8.26 16.74
CA GLU A 25 38.00 -8.03 17.95
C GLU A 25 37.76 -6.53 18.20
N SER A 26 38.77 -5.68 17.99
CA SER A 26 38.63 -4.22 18.12
C SER A 26 37.51 -3.63 17.24
N ARG A 27 37.23 -4.23 16.08
CA ARG A 27 36.14 -3.80 15.19
C ARG A 27 34.78 -4.18 15.74
N LEU A 28 34.69 -5.34 16.42
CA LEU A 28 33.49 -5.72 17.16
C LEU A 28 33.28 -4.82 18.37
N ASP A 29 34.32 -4.57 19.17
CA ASP A 29 34.25 -3.68 20.33
C ASP A 29 33.75 -2.29 19.96
N GLU A 30 34.23 -1.73 18.85
CA GLU A 30 33.77 -0.45 18.34
C GLU A 30 32.28 -0.50 17.95
N SER A 31 31.85 -1.58 17.30
CA SER A 31 30.45 -1.74 16.87
C SER A 31 29.50 -1.94 18.06
N VAL A 32 29.92 -2.72 19.05
CA VAL A 32 29.20 -2.95 20.31
C VAL A 32 29.12 -1.65 21.10
N ARG A 33 30.24 -0.91 21.21
CA ARG A 33 30.29 0.40 21.88
C ARG A 33 29.25 1.36 21.32
N ARG A 34 29.16 1.53 19.99
CA ARG A 34 28.17 2.42 19.37
C ARG A 34 26.73 2.03 19.73
N ILE A 35 26.44 0.73 19.74
CA ILE A 35 25.10 0.21 20.11
C ILE A 35 24.82 0.50 21.59
N LEU A 36 25.77 0.25 22.48
CA LEU A 36 25.62 0.48 23.91
C LEU A 36 25.54 1.97 24.25
N GLU A 37 26.29 2.83 23.56
CA GLU A 37 26.19 4.29 23.67
C GLU A 37 24.80 4.77 23.27
N THR A 38 24.26 4.31 22.13
CA THR A 38 22.88 4.63 21.75
C THR A 38 21.87 4.13 22.78
N LYS A 39 22.02 2.91 23.30
CA LYS A 39 21.13 2.39 24.36
C LYS A 39 21.22 3.21 25.64
N ARG A 40 22.43 3.62 26.04
CA ARG A 40 22.66 4.51 27.20
C ARG A 40 22.02 5.87 26.98
N ASP A 41 22.22 6.49 25.83
CA ASP A 41 21.72 7.84 25.53
C ASP A 41 20.19 7.88 25.48
N LEU A 42 19.56 6.74 25.18
CA LEU A 42 18.11 6.52 25.28
C LEU A 42 17.62 6.14 26.69
N GLY A 43 18.51 6.04 27.69
CA GLY A 43 18.17 5.63 29.07
C GLY A 43 17.84 4.13 29.23
N LEU A 44 17.98 3.32 28.18
CA LEU A 44 17.57 1.89 28.18
C LEU A 44 18.41 0.99 29.11
N LEU A 45 19.52 1.53 29.64
CA LEU A 45 20.44 0.83 30.55
C LEU A 45 20.28 1.30 32.01
N ASP A 46 19.42 2.29 32.27
CA ASP A 46 19.22 2.84 33.60
C ASP A 46 18.42 1.87 34.48
N SER A 47 18.75 1.83 35.77
CA SER A 47 18.04 1.00 36.74
C SER A 47 16.60 1.49 36.89
N GLY A 48 15.62 0.62 36.65
CA GLY A 48 14.20 0.94 36.73
C GLY A 48 13.52 1.24 35.39
N TYR A 49 14.27 1.36 34.28
CA TYR A 49 13.68 1.58 32.95
C TYR A 49 12.55 0.56 32.66
N TYR A 50 12.80 -0.73 32.85
CA TYR A 50 11.81 -1.78 32.62
C TYR A 50 10.72 -1.88 33.71
N ASP A 51 10.96 -1.33 34.90
CA ASP A 51 9.97 -1.30 35.98
C ASP A 51 8.89 -0.25 35.68
N GLU A 52 9.22 0.82 34.92
CA GLU A 52 8.26 1.81 34.39
C GLU A 52 7.33 1.22 33.31
N PHE A 53 7.75 0.15 32.61
CA PHE A 53 6.92 -0.59 31.63
C PHE A 53 6.20 -1.81 32.24
N GLY A 54 6.46 -2.13 33.51
CA GLY A 54 6.09 -3.40 34.13
C GLY A 54 4.64 -3.54 34.59
N HIS A 55 3.85 -2.47 34.64
CA HIS A 55 2.50 -2.52 35.21
C HIS A 55 1.53 -1.57 34.48
N ASP A 56 0.51 -2.15 33.85
CA ASP A 56 -0.83 -1.55 33.65
C ASP A 56 -0.96 -0.21 32.88
N GLY A 57 -0.07 0.10 31.92
CA GLY A 57 -0.11 1.37 31.17
C GLY A 57 0.08 1.29 29.65
N MET A 58 0.22 0.08 29.09
CA MET A 58 0.15 -0.17 27.64
C MET A 58 -1.21 -0.76 27.24
N ASP A 59 -2.25 -0.58 28.07
CA ASP A 59 -3.59 -0.49 27.49
C ASP A 59 -3.52 0.62 26.46
N ALA A 60 -3.96 0.34 25.23
CA ALA A 60 -3.88 1.25 24.09
C ALA A 60 -4.06 2.69 24.57
N ASP A 61 -2.96 3.46 24.56
CA ASP A 61 -2.96 4.84 25.02
C ASP A 61 -4.22 5.50 24.44
N GLU A 62 -5.08 6.07 25.29
CA GLU A 62 -6.35 6.66 24.87
C GLU A 62 -6.11 7.72 23.78
N ASP A 63 -4.87 8.22 23.68
CA ASP A 63 -4.43 9.16 22.67
C ASP A 63 -4.19 8.53 21.28
N VAL A 64 -3.95 7.22 21.15
CA VAL A 64 -3.66 6.59 19.85
C VAL A 64 -4.89 6.57 18.96
N GLY A 65 -4.83 7.34 17.86
CA GLY A 65 -5.96 7.48 16.95
C GLY A 65 -7.07 8.36 17.53
N SER A 66 -6.70 9.25 18.46
CA SER A 66 -7.57 10.29 19.01
C SER A 66 -8.20 11.15 17.91
N LEU A 67 -9.22 11.93 18.27
CA LEU A 67 -9.83 12.87 17.33
C LEU A 67 -8.82 13.90 16.81
N ALA A 68 -7.85 14.31 17.64
CA ALA A 68 -6.79 15.23 17.24
C ALA A 68 -5.89 14.60 16.16
N ASP A 69 -5.45 13.35 16.34
CA ASP A 69 -4.68 12.62 15.33
C ASP A 69 -5.45 12.50 14.00
N GLN A 70 -6.76 12.24 14.08
CA GLN A 70 -7.62 12.11 12.90
C GLN A 70 -7.79 13.44 12.16
N GLU A 71 -7.91 14.56 12.88
CA GLU A 71 -7.98 15.90 12.30
C GLU A 71 -6.67 16.28 11.61
N ASP A 72 -5.52 16.02 12.25
CA ASP A 72 -4.20 16.28 11.67
C ASP A 72 -3.94 15.39 10.45
N ALA A 73 -4.28 14.10 10.53
CA ALA A 73 -4.17 13.18 9.40
C ALA A 73 -5.04 13.64 8.21
N LEU A 74 -6.28 14.09 8.48
CA LEU A 74 -7.18 14.62 7.45
C LEU A 74 -6.60 15.88 6.80
N LYS A 75 -6.03 16.80 7.59
CA LYS A 75 -5.41 18.02 7.07
C LYS A 75 -4.21 17.69 6.17
N MET A 76 -3.33 16.81 6.63
CA MET A 76 -2.19 16.35 5.84
C MET A 76 -2.63 15.67 4.54
N ALA A 77 -3.68 14.83 4.60
CA ALA A 77 -4.26 14.20 3.42
C ALA A 77 -4.78 15.25 2.41
N GLN A 78 -5.51 16.27 2.88
CA GLN A 78 -6.01 17.36 2.04
C GLN A 78 -4.90 18.14 1.33
N GLU A 79 -3.78 18.39 2.02
CA GLU A 79 -2.61 19.08 1.46
C GLU A 79 -1.80 18.19 0.50
N SER A 80 -1.91 16.86 0.62
CA SER A 80 -1.19 15.90 -0.23
C SER A 80 -1.82 15.66 -1.62
N VAL A 81 -3.09 16.04 -1.82
CA VAL A 81 -3.81 15.79 -3.07
C VAL A 81 -3.39 16.81 -4.14
N ILE A 82 -2.89 16.31 -5.28
CA ILE A 82 -2.43 17.15 -6.39
C ILE A 82 -3.47 17.14 -7.51
N LEU A 83 -3.96 18.33 -7.88
CA LEU A 83 -4.82 18.53 -9.04
C LEU A 83 -3.99 18.53 -10.33
N LEU A 84 -4.00 17.40 -11.05
CA LEU A 84 -3.26 17.26 -12.31
C LEU A 84 -3.95 17.92 -13.51
N GLU A 85 -5.29 17.86 -13.55
CA GLU A 85 -6.06 18.36 -14.67
C GLU A 85 -7.43 18.89 -14.21
N ASN A 86 -7.84 20.04 -14.73
CA ASN A 86 -9.17 20.62 -14.51
C ASN A 86 -9.73 21.19 -15.81
N ARG A 87 -10.24 20.31 -16.68
CA ARG A 87 -10.85 20.72 -17.96
C ARG A 87 -12.10 21.54 -17.71
N ASN A 88 -12.28 22.61 -18.48
CA ASN A 88 -13.48 23.44 -18.48
C ASN A 88 -13.87 24.03 -17.11
N GLY A 89 -12.93 24.08 -16.16
CA GLY A 89 -13.22 24.55 -14.79
C GLY A 89 -14.29 23.71 -14.08
N THR A 90 -14.35 22.40 -14.34
CA THR A 90 -15.33 21.50 -13.71
C THR A 90 -15.18 21.44 -12.19
N LEU A 91 -13.96 21.56 -11.67
CA LEU A 91 -13.71 21.65 -10.23
C LEU A 91 -13.56 23.12 -9.78
N PRO A 92 -14.08 23.49 -8.59
CA PRO A 92 -14.76 22.62 -7.60
C PRO A 92 -16.22 22.29 -7.98
N ILE A 93 -16.69 21.11 -7.58
CA ILE A 93 -18.09 20.70 -7.77
C ILE A 93 -18.99 21.43 -6.77
N ASP A 94 -19.93 22.23 -7.28
CA ASP A 94 -20.95 22.89 -6.46
C ASP A 94 -22.10 21.92 -6.16
N LEU A 95 -21.94 21.13 -5.09
CA LEU A 95 -22.91 20.13 -4.67
C LEU A 95 -24.31 20.70 -4.38
N LYS A 96 -24.46 22.01 -4.16
CA LYS A 96 -25.78 22.66 -3.97
C LYS A 96 -26.53 22.85 -5.29
N LYS A 97 -25.82 22.90 -6.42
CA LYS A 97 -26.39 23.02 -7.77
C LYS A 97 -26.40 21.68 -8.51
N THR A 98 -25.66 20.69 -8.02
CA THR A 98 -25.59 19.35 -8.58
C THR A 98 -26.77 18.51 -8.11
N THR A 99 -27.55 17.97 -9.04
CA THR A 99 -28.70 17.10 -8.70
C THR A 99 -28.27 15.68 -8.32
N SER A 100 -27.22 15.15 -8.97
CA SER A 100 -26.70 13.82 -8.68
C SER A 100 -25.19 13.69 -8.93
N VAL A 101 -24.54 12.82 -8.17
CA VAL A 101 -23.12 12.44 -8.26
C VAL A 101 -23.07 10.92 -8.35
N PHE A 102 -22.34 10.40 -9.33
CA PHE A 102 -22.10 8.97 -9.47
C PHE A 102 -20.65 8.65 -9.13
N VAL A 103 -20.44 7.88 -8.07
CA VAL A 103 -19.11 7.43 -7.63
C VAL A 103 -18.85 6.03 -8.19
N THR A 104 -17.71 5.82 -8.81
CA THR A 104 -17.34 4.52 -9.39
C THR A 104 -15.84 4.26 -9.26
N GLY A 105 -15.44 3.02 -9.53
CA GLY A 105 -14.07 2.54 -9.48
C GLY A 105 -13.83 1.54 -8.33
N PRO A 106 -12.98 0.52 -8.53
CA PRO A 106 -12.80 -0.61 -7.61
C PRO A 106 -12.25 -0.26 -6.23
N VAL A 107 -11.70 0.95 -6.07
CA VAL A 107 -11.08 1.43 -4.82
C VAL A 107 -11.92 2.48 -4.11
N SER A 108 -13.05 2.87 -4.69
CA SER A 108 -13.83 4.04 -4.24
C SER A 108 -14.51 3.84 -2.88
N ASP A 109 -14.69 2.59 -2.44
CA ASP A 109 -15.32 2.25 -1.16
C ASP A 109 -14.48 1.29 -0.29
N ASN A 110 -13.16 1.49 -0.25
CA ASN A 110 -12.28 0.59 0.50
C ASN A 110 -11.14 1.34 1.21
N LYS A 111 -11.07 1.25 2.55
CA LYS A 111 -10.00 1.89 3.33
C LYS A 111 -8.65 1.22 3.10
N GLY A 112 -8.61 -0.10 2.99
CA GLY A 112 -7.38 -0.83 2.74
C GLY A 112 -6.68 -0.42 1.43
N PHE A 113 -7.44 -0.24 0.35
CA PHE A 113 -6.89 0.29 -0.90
C PHE A 113 -6.42 1.75 -0.81
N GLN A 114 -7.06 2.58 0.01
CA GLN A 114 -6.64 3.96 0.22
C GLN A 114 -5.36 4.06 1.06
N CYS A 115 -5.18 3.18 2.05
CA CYS A 115 -3.99 3.14 2.90
C CYS A 115 -2.78 2.46 2.23
N GLY A 116 -3.01 1.45 1.39
CA GLY A 116 -1.96 0.74 0.67
C GLY A 116 -1.10 -0.17 1.55
N GLY A 117 0.12 -0.46 1.11
CA GLY A 117 1.09 -1.28 1.84
C GLY A 117 1.56 -0.63 3.13
N TRP A 118 2.21 -1.42 4.00
CA TRP A 118 2.69 -0.98 5.33
C TRP A 118 1.60 -0.44 6.27
N SER A 119 0.33 -0.74 5.96
CA SER A 119 -0.82 -0.34 6.76
C SER A 119 -1.48 -1.60 7.32
N VAL A 120 -1.26 -1.86 8.61
CA VAL A 120 -1.54 -3.14 9.31
C VAL A 120 -0.67 -4.31 8.81
N PHE A 121 -0.61 -4.53 7.50
CA PHE A 121 0.23 -5.57 6.87
C PHE A 121 1.22 -4.97 5.86
N TRP A 122 2.31 -5.69 5.62
CA TRP A 122 3.34 -5.28 4.65
C TRP A 122 2.75 -5.01 3.25
N GLN A 123 1.93 -5.94 2.75
CA GLN A 123 1.26 -5.82 1.45
C GLN A 123 -0.05 -5.02 1.51
N GLY A 124 -0.43 -4.51 2.68
CA GLY A 124 -1.74 -3.91 2.92
C GLY A 124 -2.84 -4.96 3.07
N SER A 125 -4.09 -4.49 3.04
CA SER A 125 -5.28 -5.33 3.13
C SER A 125 -6.35 -4.84 2.17
N ILE A 126 -7.22 -5.74 1.73
CA ILE A 126 -8.49 -5.38 1.07
C ILE A 126 -9.65 -5.32 2.06
N ASP A 127 -9.44 -5.75 3.30
CA ASP A 127 -10.43 -5.73 4.35
C ASP A 127 -10.48 -4.34 4.99
N SER A 128 -11.52 -3.58 4.64
CA SER A 128 -11.77 -2.24 5.16
C SER A 128 -12.05 -2.23 6.68
N THR A 129 -12.46 -3.36 7.27
CA THR A 129 -12.81 -3.45 8.70
C THR A 129 -11.59 -3.41 9.62
N LEU A 130 -10.40 -3.67 9.10
CA LEU A 130 -9.13 -3.54 9.84
C LEU A 130 -8.75 -2.07 10.11
N PHE A 131 -9.46 -1.13 9.51
CA PHE A 131 -9.23 0.31 9.64
C PHE A 131 -10.43 0.92 10.36
N PRO A 132 -10.43 0.98 11.71
CA PRO A 132 -11.61 1.40 12.47
C PRO A 132 -11.97 2.88 12.25
N ASN A 133 -10.97 3.73 11.98
CA ASN A 133 -11.12 5.17 11.80
C ASN A 133 -11.12 5.57 10.32
N GLY A 134 -11.45 6.84 10.06
CA GLY A 134 -11.49 7.43 8.73
C GLY A 134 -12.74 7.06 7.93
N ALA A 135 -12.77 7.52 6.68
CA ALA A 135 -13.88 7.31 5.76
C ALA A 135 -13.38 6.83 4.40
N THR A 136 -14.19 6.08 3.68
CA THR A 136 -13.95 5.81 2.26
C THR A 136 -14.18 7.04 1.40
N PHE A 137 -13.65 7.07 0.19
CA PHE A 137 -13.94 8.14 -0.77
C PHE A 137 -15.46 8.28 -1.01
N LYS A 138 -16.17 7.14 -1.17
CA LYS A 138 -17.64 7.10 -1.28
C LYS A 138 -18.30 7.74 -0.05
N GLU A 139 -17.94 7.31 1.15
CA GLU A 139 -18.50 7.84 2.40
C GLU A 139 -18.23 9.34 2.56
N ALA A 140 -17.03 9.79 2.20
CA ALA A 140 -16.65 11.21 2.24
C ALA A 140 -17.48 12.05 1.26
N VAL A 141 -17.69 11.57 0.02
CA VAL A 141 -18.56 12.24 -0.97
C VAL A 141 -20.00 12.28 -0.48
N GLN A 142 -20.52 11.17 0.05
CA GLN A 142 -21.88 11.10 0.62
C GLN A 142 -22.06 12.09 1.77
N SER A 143 -21.09 12.16 2.68
CA SER A 143 -21.07 13.11 3.79
C SER A 143 -21.06 14.57 3.32
N LYS A 144 -20.29 14.91 2.28
CA LYS A 144 -20.27 16.25 1.69
C LYS A 144 -21.53 16.59 0.89
N ALA A 145 -22.18 15.60 0.29
CA ALA A 145 -23.40 15.79 -0.49
C ALA A 145 -24.67 15.95 0.37
N ALA A 146 -24.61 15.62 1.67
CA ALA A 146 -25.70 15.57 2.67
C ALA A 146 -26.95 16.40 2.33
N GLY A 147 -27.86 15.81 1.56
CA GLY A 147 -29.19 16.37 1.24
C GLY A 147 -29.25 17.35 0.06
N HIS A 148 -28.12 17.67 -0.57
CA HIS A 148 -28.03 18.56 -1.72
C HIS A 148 -28.00 17.84 -3.07
N ALA A 149 -27.38 16.65 -3.12
CA ALA A 149 -27.26 15.83 -4.32
C ALA A 149 -27.51 14.36 -4.01
N GLN A 150 -28.13 13.62 -4.94
CA GLN A 150 -28.20 12.17 -4.88
C GLN A 150 -26.81 11.58 -5.15
N VAL A 151 -26.33 10.67 -4.30
CA VAL A 151 -25.05 9.97 -4.52
C VAL A 151 -25.30 8.50 -4.81
N ASP A 152 -25.11 8.12 -6.07
CA ASP A 152 -25.16 6.72 -6.51
C ASP A 152 -23.75 6.15 -6.57
N HIS A 153 -23.58 4.88 -6.22
CA HIS A 153 -22.28 4.21 -6.24
C HIS A 153 -22.40 2.85 -6.93
N LEU A 154 -21.46 2.55 -7.82
CA LEU A 154 -21.38 1.24 -8.45
C LEU A 154 -19.94 0.90 -8.80
N GLU A 155 -19.51 -0.27 -8.34
CA GLU A 155 -18.28 -0.91 -8.76
C GLU A 155 -18.59 -1.77 -9.98
N VAL A 156 -18.25 -1.26 -11.17
CA VAL A 156 -18.54 -1.96 -12.44
C VAL A 156 -17.45 -2.97 -12.79
N VAL A 157 -16.23 -2.72 -12.32
CA VAL A 157 -15.02 -3.48 -12.65
C VAL A 157 -14.20 -3.61 -11.36
N ASP A 158 -13.74 -4.82 -11.06
CA ASP A 158 -12.84 -5.07 -9.94
C ASP A 158 -11.39 -4.66 -10.26
N ILE A 159 -10.49 -4.81 -9.28
CA ILE A 159 -9.06 -4.47 -9.44
C ILE A 159 -8.36 -5.32 -10.51
N ASP A 160 -8.87 -6.52 -10.80
CA ASP A 160 -8.34 -7.43 -11.82
C ASP A 160 -8.87 -7.13 -13.23
N GLY A 161 -9.75 -6.14 -13.37
CA GLY A 161 -10.39 -5.81 -14.64
C GLY A 161 -11.58 -6.72 -14.99
N LYS A 162 -12.05 -7.56 -14.06
CA LYS A 162 -13.25 -8.37 -14.27
C LYS A 162 -14.48 -7.52 -14.01
N ARG A 163 -15.43 -7.63 -14.93
CA ARG A 163 -16.71 -6.93 -14.82
C ARG A 163 -17.63 -7.73 -13.91
N SER A 164 -18.15 -7.08 -12.89
CA SER A 164 -19.23 -7.63 -12.09
C SER A 164 -20.51 -7.75 -12.93
N GLU A 165 -21.21 -8.88 -12.83
CA GLU A 165 -22.52 -9.07 -13.48
C GLU A 165 -23.56 -8.17 -12.79
N PHE A 166 -23.72 -6.93 -13.26
CA PHE A 166 -24.78 -6.06 -12.78
C PHE A 166 -25.79 -5.74 -13.86
N ARG A 167 -27.05 -5.91 -13.45
CA ARG A 167 -28.25 -5.50 -14.15
C ARG A 167 -28.66 -4.15 -13.57
N ILE A 168 -28.49 -3.09 -14.34
CA ILE A 168 -29.06 -1.77 -14.02
C ILE A 168 -30.57 -1.90 -14.25
N ASP A 169 -31.38 -1.82 -13.19
CA ASP A 169 -32.83 -1.69 -13.35
C ASP A 169 -33.12 -0.44 -14.18
N GLY A 170 -33.60 -0.65 -15.41
CA GLY A 170 -34.08 0.40 -16.31
C GLY A 170 -33.26 0.69 -17.58
N TYR A 171 -32.07 0.11 -17.79
CA TYR A 171 -31.30 0.32 -19.04
C TYR A 171 -30.93 -0.99 -19.73
N LEU A 172 -31.86 -1.51 -20.55
CA LEU A 172 -31.61 -2.67 -21.42
C LEU A 172 -30.88 -2.25 -22.69
N ARG A 173 -29.57 -2.51 -22.75
CA ARG A 173 -28.93 -3.01 -23.97
C ARG A 173 -28.08 -4.22 -23.61
N GLY A 174 -28.68 -5.40 -23.78
CA GLY A 174 -27.95 -6.66 -23.78
C GLY A 174 -26.97 -6.68 -24.94
N GLY A 175 -25.67 -6.75 -24.63
CA GLY A 175 -24.70 -7.33 -25.53
C GLY A 175 -24.61 -8.80 -25.16
N THR A 176 -25.20 -9.67 -25.98
CA THR A 176 -24.96 -11.10 -25.87
C THR A 176 -23.46 -11.33 -26.03
N ALA A 177 -22.87 -12.04 -25.07
CA ALA A 177 -21.64 -12.75 -25.31
C ALA A 177 -21.97 -13.84 -26.34
N ASP A 178 -21.81 -13.53 -27.62
CA ASP A 178 -21.85 -14.53 -28.69
C ASP A 178 -20.59 -15.39 -28.56
N ALA A 179 -20.69 -16.40 -27.73
CA ALA A 179 -19.91 -17.61 -27.82
C ALA A 179 -20.35 -18.37 -29.09
N ALA A 180 -19.79 -17.99 -30.24
CA ALA A 180 -19.83 -18.79 -31.45
C ALA A 180 -18.40 -18.91 -32.00
N GLY A 181 -17.88 -20.13 -32.01
CA GLY A 181 -16.51 -20.46 -32.36
C GLY A 181 -16.13 -20.14 -33.81
N GLY A 182 -14.86 -19.78 -33.98
CA GLY A 182 -14.15 -19.74 -35.26
C GLY A 182 -12.71 -19.22 -35.06
N PRO A 183 -11.67 -19.89 -35.60
CA PRO A 183 -10.30 -19.62 -35.19
C PRO A 183 -9.82 -18.32 -35.83
N ARG A 184 -9.43 -17.34 -35.02
CA ARG A 184 -8.70 -16.16 -35.52
C ARG A 184 -7.33 -16.08 -34.88
N ARG A 185 -6.38 -16.03 -35.81
CA ARG A 185 -4.93 -16.17 -35.68
C ARG A 185 -4.38 -15.14 -34.70
N GLY A 186 -3.43 -15.60 -33.89
CA GLY A 186 -2.85 -14.84 -32.80
C GLY A 186 -2.02 -13.64 -33.22
N CYS A 187 -1.79 -12.79 -32.22
CA CYS A 187 -0.63 -11.94 -32.00
C CYS A 187 -0.79 -11.48 -30.55
N PHE A 188 -0.02 -12.06 -29.63
CA PHE A 188 0.68 -11.38 -28.53
C PHE A 188 1.22 -12.46 -27.58
N GLY A 189 2.53 -12.44 -27.40
CA GLY A 189 3.30 -13.46 -26.71
C GLY A 189 3.01 -13.49 -25.22
N SER A 190 2.70 -14.67 -24.72
CA SER A 190 2.82 -15.01 -23.31
C SER A 190 4.31 -15.07 -22.94
N SER A 191 4.77 -14.11 -22.13
CA SER A 191 5.95 -14.32 -21.29
C SER A 191 5.45 -14.75 -19.92
N THR A 192 5.29 -16.06 -19.72
CA THR A 192 5.36 -16.67 -18.41
C THR A 192 6.81 -17.07 -18.18
N ALA A 193 7.48 -16.42 -17.23
CA ALA A 193 8.80 -16.83 -16.76
C ALA A 193 8.69 -17.23 -15.28
N SER A 194 8.39 -18.51 -15.07
CA SER A 194 8.73 -19.23 -13.85
C SER A 194 10.24 -19.50 -13.82
N ALA A 195 10.83 -19.45 -12.63
CA ALA A 195 12.25 -19.65 -12.39
C ALA A 195 12.66 -21.13 -12.45
N SER A 196 13.66 -21.48 -13.27
CA SER A 196 14.80 -22.37 -12.92
C SER A 196 15.76 -22.60 -14.09
N PRO A 197 17.04 -22.98 -13.83
CA PRO A 197 18.18 -22.52 -14.63
C PRO A 197 18.74 -23.62 -15.54
N GLN A 198 18.87 -23.39 -16.85
CA GLN A 198 19.85 -24.13 -17.67
C GLN A 198 20.44 -23.28 -18.81
N ASN A 199 21.76 -23.15 -18.70
CA ASN A 199 22.77 -22.77 -19.70
C ASN A 199 22.44 -23.19 -21.14
N LYS A 200 22.37 -22.23 -22.09
CA LYS A 200 22.74 -22.39 -23.51
C LYS A 200 22.70 -21.04 -24.29
N ARG A 201 23.90 -20.54 -24.59
CA ARG A 201 24.36 -19.71 -25.73
C ARG A 201 23.30 -18.91 -26.54
N ARG A 202 23.42 -17.58 -26.54
CA ARG A 202 22.73 -16.66 -27.48
C ARG A 202 23.65 -16.30 -28.67
N PRO A 203 23.15 -16.23 -29.92
CA PRO A 203 23.79 -15.45 -30.97
C PRO A 203 23.27 -14.01 -30.99
N SER A 204 24.16 -13.09 -31.37
CA SER A 204 23.96 -11.64 -31.48
C SER A 204 22.95 -11.28 -32.58
N CYS A 205 22.09 -10.28 -32.32
CA CYS A 205 21.40 -9.55 -33.38
C CYS A 205 21.47 -8.05 -33.10
N SER A 206 22.20 -7.36 -33.98
CA SER A 206 22.33 -5.91 -34.09
C SER A 206 21.11 -5.36 -34.82
N ALA A 207 20.49 -4.30 -34.30
CA ALA A 207 19.65 -3.41 -35.09
C ALA A 207 19.68 -2.00 -34.48
N ALA A 208 20.35 -1.09 -35.19
CA ALA A 208 20.34 0.35 -34.95
C ALA A 208 18.96 0.93 -35.32
N VAL A 209 18.49 1.88 -34.53
CA VAL A 209 17.33 2.72 -34.86
C VAL A 209 17.86 4.10 -35.20
N ASP A 210 17.62 4.51 -36.44
CA ASP A 210 17.98 5.81 -37.02
C ASP A 210 16.85 6.80 -36.71
N CYS A 211 17.18 7.96 -36.12
CA CYS A 211 16.25 9.05 -35.85
C CYS A 211 16.33 10.08 -36.98
N ARG A 212 15.18 10.37 -37.61
CA ARG A 212 14.86 11.69 -38.18
C ARG A 212 13.39 12.00 -37.96
#